data_AF-A0AAF0VU17-F1
#
_entry.id   AF-A0AAF0VU17-F1
#
_cell.length_a   1.000
_cell.length_b   1.000
_cell.length_c   1.000
_cell.angle_alpha   90.00
_cell.angle_beta   90.00
_cell.angle_gamma   90.00
#
_symmetry.space_group_name_H-M   'P 1'
#
loop_
_entity.id
_entity.type
_entity.pdbx_description
1 polymer ?
#
loop_
_entity_poly.entity_id
_entity_poly.type
_entity_poly.pdbx_seq_one_letter_code
_entity_poly.pdbx_strand_id
1 'polypeptide(L)'
;MVRTHTVVAGETLSALALRFYGDAELYRLIATASGIADPNVINVGQRLIMPDFTRYTVVAGDTLSGLAQRFYGDAQLDWLIATASGIAESAAITAGQRLIIPEITRYTVVAGDTLSGLAQRFYGDATLYPLIATVNGVPNPNSINVGRVLVIFVGRSDGFGLRIVDRNENDPRLWYYRFQTSAIGWNPGVNVLLPDGYRTSGLRYPVLYMFHGGNDDFRQFDFLGIRNLTAGKPIIVVMPDGGHAGWYSNPVSSFVGPRNWETFHIAQLLPWIEANFRTFAEYDGRAVSGFSMGGFGALKYAAKYYGHFASVSSHSGPASLRRDFGLVVHWANITSAVLDLGGGTVYGAPNWDQARVTADNPVERIESYRNKRIFLVAGTSPDPLNWFDSVNETQVLAGQREFRERLREAGIPHESHEVPGGHVFRSDMFIRDLDGIIARLRPASSAASGSAADPDPDVAPD
;
A
#
# COMPACT_ATOMS: atom_id res chain seq x y z
N MET A 1 -1.45 4.16 12.78
CA MET A 1 -1.17 5.07 13.91
C MET A 1 -0.88 6.46 13.39
N VAL A 2 -0.83 7.49 14.24
CA VAL A 2 -0.52 8.86 13.79
C VAL A 2 0.94 9.20 14.04
N ARG A 3 1.52 10.08 13.22
CA ARG A 3 2.85 10.63 13.46
C ARG A 3 2.85 11.42 14.76
N THR A 4 3.91 11.29 15.58
CA THR A 4 4.07 12.11 16.78
C THR A 4 5.43 12.81 16.80
N HIS A 5 5.51 13.93 17.51
CA HIS A 5 6.73 14.70 17.70
C HIS A 5 6.83 15.14 19.16
N THR A 6 8.04 15.13 19.72
CA THR A 6 8.32 15.71 21.04
C THR A 6 9.05 17.03 20.83
N VAL A 7 8.44 18.13 21.29
CA VAL A 7 8.95 19.48 21.09
C VAL A 7 10.34 19.62 21.72
N VAL A 8 11.29 20.17 20.96
CA VAL A 8 12.61 20.55 21.45
C VAL A 8 12.75 22.08 21.50
N ALA A 9 13.80 22.56 22.18
CA ALA A 9 14.02 23.98 22.38
C ALA A 9 14.13 24.74 21.04
N GLY A 10 13.40 25.86 20.93
CA GLY A 10 13.42 26.75 19.76
C GLY A 10 12.46 26.36 18.63
N GLU A 11 11.69 25.27 18.76
CA GLU A 11 10.69 24.92 17.75
C GLU A 11 9.41 25.78 17.88
N THR A 12 8.76 26.00 16.73
CA THR A 12 7.41 26.58 16.64
C THR A 12 6.51 25.62 15.85
N LEU A 13 5.18 25.69 16.04
CA LEU A 13 4.26 24.85 15.26
C LEU A 13 4.35 25.11 13.75
N SER A 14 4.61 26.35 13.32
CA SER A 14 4.77 26.69 11.91
C SER A 14 6.03 26.08 11.28
N ALA A 15 7.16 26.10 12.01
CA ALA A 15 8.39 25.44 11.57
C ALA A 15 8.21 23.91 11.51
N LEU A 16 7.51 23.34 12.49
CA LEU A 16 7.16 21.92 12.49
C LEU A 16 6.24 21.56 11.32
N ALA A 17 5.21 22.36 11.05
CA ALA A 17 4.31 22.15 9.92
C ALA A 17 5.04 22.21 8.58
N LEU A 18 5.92 23.19 8.41
CA LEU A 18 6.78 23.29 7.23
C LEU A 18 7.67 22.04 7.09
N ARG A 19 8.26 21.55 8.19
CA ARG A 19 9.10 20.34 8.19
C ARG A 19 8.31 19.07 7.85
N PHE A 20 7.13 18.88 8.41
CA PHE A 20 6.38 17.62 8.32
C PHE A 20 5.42 17.54 7.13
N TYR A 21 5.01 18.69 6.58
CA TYR A 21 4.02 18.77 5.51
C TYR A 21 4.46 19.61 4.31
N GLY A 22 5.60 20.31 4.40
CA GLY A 22 6.03 21.26 3.37
C GLY A 22 5.21 22.55 3.31
N ASP A 23 4.38 22.82 4.33
CA ASP A 23 3.49 23.98 4.37
C ASP A 23 3.34 24.47 5.82
N ALA A 24 3.80 25.70 6.07
CA ALA A 24 3.79 26.30 7.40
C ALA A 24 2.36 26.56 7.91
N GLU A 25 1.36 26.77 7.04
CA GLU A 25 -0.02 27.07 7.43
C GLU A 25 -0.74 25.86 8.07
N LEU A 26 -0.19 24.66 7.89
CA LEU A 26 -0.70 23.44 8.54
C LEU A 26 -0.37 23.36 10.03
N TYR A 27 0.20 24.40 10.62
CA TYR A 27 0.36 24.49 12.07
C TYR A 27 -0.99 24.41 12.80
N ARG A 28 -2.06 24.92 12.18
CA ARG A 28 -3.43 24.86 12.74
C ARG A 28 -3.91 23.44 12.86
N LEU A 29 -3.65 22.61 11.85
CA LEU A 29 -3.93 21.18 11.89
C LEU A 29 -3.23 20.48 13.06
N ILE A 30 -1.96 20.81 13.30
CA ILE A 30 -1.19 20.27 14.46
C ILE A 30 -1.83 20.74 15.77
N ALA A 31 -2.17 22.03 15.87
CA ALA A 31 -2.78 22.60 17.06
C ALA A 31 -4.14 21.96 17.36
N THR A 32 -5.02 21.81 16.36
CA THR A 32 -6.31 21.14 16.48
C THR A 32 -6.14 19.69 16.93
N ALA A 33 -5.26 18.93 16.28
CA ALA A 33 -5.05 17.52 16.60
C ALA A 33 -4.38 17.28 17.96
N SER A 34 -3.62 18.26 18.45
CA SER A 34 -2.91 18.19 19.73
C SER A 34 -3.64 18.92 20.85
N GLY A 35 -4.85 19.47 20.60
CA GLY A 35 -5.64 20.19 21.59
C GLY A 35 -4.98 21.47 22.12
N ILE A 36 -4.21 22.17 21.28
CA ILE A 36 -3.47 23.39 21.65
C ILE A 36 -4.35 24.61 21.41
N ALA A 37 -4.68 25.33 22.48
CA ALA A 37 -5.52 26.53 22.42
C ALA A 37 -4.77 27.75 21.85
N ASP A 38 -3.51 27.97 22.25
CA ASP A 38 -2.64 29.02 21.69
C ASP A 38 -1.50 28.37 20.89
N PRO A 39 -1.54 28.40 19.55
CA PRO A 39 -0.52 27.81 18.69
C PRO A 39 0.89 28.42 18.85
N ASN A 40 1.01 29.58 19.50
CA ASN A 40 2.30 30.22 19.78
C ASN A 40 2.94 29.72 21.07
N VAL A 41 2.23 28.91 21.87
CA VAL A 41 2.69 28.41 23.16
C VAL A 41 2.82 26.89 23.10
N ILE A 42 4.05 26.41 22.85
CA ILE A 42 4.43 25.01 22.98
C ILE A 42 5.61 24.85 23.93
N ASN A 43 5.61 23.78 24.72
CA ASN A 43 6.62 23.54 25.75
C ASN A 43 7.58 22.43 25.33
N VAL A 44 8.86 22.57 25.70
CA VAL A 44 9.85 21.48 25.52
C VAL A 44 9.35 20.22 26.21
N GLY A 45 9.44 19.08 25.52
CA GLY A 45 8.92 17.79 26.00
C GLY A 45 7.42 17.57 25.72
N GLN A 46 6.68 18.58 25.27
CA GLN A 46 5.29 18.42 24.88
C GLN A 46 5.19 17.49 23.67
N ARG A 47 4.23 16.56 23.73
CA ARG A 47 3.96 15.62 22.63
C ARG A 47 2.87 16.15 21.72
N LEU A 48 3.16 16.12 20.43
CA LEU A 48 2.29 16.60 19.36
C LEU A 48 1.92 15.45 18.44
N ILE A 49 0.76 15.58 17.80
CA ILE A 49 0.30 14.69 16.73
C ILE A 49 0.40 15.42 15.39
N MET A 50 0.97 14.75 14.38
CA MET A 50 1.03 15.24 13.00
C MET A 50 0.07 14.41 12.12
N PRO A 51 -1.24 14.74 12.11
CA PRO A 51 -2.21 13.95 11.38
C PRO A 51 -2.07 14.12 9.86
N ASP A 52 -2.67 13.21 9.11
CA ASP A 52 -2.88 13.43 7.68
C ASP A 52 -4.07 14.35 7.42
N PHE A 53 -4.19 14.80 6.17
CA PHE A 53 -5.25 15.72 5.76
C PHE A 53 -5.55 15.59 4.26
N THR A 54 -6.71 16.13 3.89
CA THR A 54 -7.15 16.37 2.53
C THR A 54 -7.31 17.88 2.32
N ARG A 55 -6.75 18.45 1.25
CA ARG A 55 -6.98 19.84 0.82
C ARG A 55 -8.19 19.89 -0.08
N TYR A 56 -9.28 20.48 0.37
CA TYR A 56 -10.50 20.53 -0.42
C TYR A 56 -10.74 21.93 -0.99
N THR A 57 -11.07 22.04 -2.28
CA THR A 57 -11.49 23.31 -2.88
C THR A 57 -13.01 23.36 -2.87
N VAL A 58 -13.55 24.35 -2.14
CA VAL A 58 -14.99 24.57 -2.00
C VAL A 58 -15.62 24.78 -3.38
N VAL A 59 -16.71 24.08 -3.65
CA VAL A 59 -17.53 24.26 -4.84
C VAL A 59 -18.85 24.94 -4.49
N ALA A 60 -19.54 25.48 -5.51
CA ALA A 60 -20.83 26.13 -5.30
C ALA A 60 -21.83 25.16 -4.65
N GLY A 61 -22.47 25.61 -3.57
CA GLY A 61 -23.43 24.82 -2.79
C GLY A 61 -22.84 24.07 -1.60
N ASP A 62 -21.51 24.04 -1.45
CA ASP A 62 -20.90 23.46 -0.25
C ASP A 62 -21.21 24.28 1.00
N THR A 63 -21.40 23.56 2.11
CA THR A 63 -21.46 24.10 3.47
C THR A 63 -20.47 23.34 4.35
N LEU A 64 -19.97 23.94 5.43
CA LEU A 64 -19.03 23.24 6.32
C LEU A 64 -19.65 21.96 6.90
N SER A 65 -20.91 22.03 7.35
CA SER A 65 -21.67 20.87 7.84
C SER A 65 -21.93 19.82 6.76
N GLY A 66 -22.22 20.24 5.52
CA GLY A 66 -22.33 19.31 4.38
C GLY A 66 -21.01 18.61 4.06
N LEU A 67 -19.89 19.32 4.14
CA LEU A 67 -18.56 18.74 3.97
C LEU A 67 -18.22 17.81 5.15
N ALA A 68 -18.51 18.17 6.39
CA ALA A 68 -18.33 17.31 7.54
C ALA A 68 -19.16 16.03 7.45
N GLN A 69 -20.43 16.14 7.02
CA GLN A 69 -21.27 14.97 6.74
C GLN A 69 -20.66 14.10 5.64
N ARG A 70 -20.12 14.69 4.58
CA ARG A 70 -19.51 13.96 3.46
C ARG A 70 -18.21 13.23 3.85
N PHE A 71 -17.32 13.91 4.58
CA PHE A 71 -15.98 13.39 4.87
C PHE A 71 -15.94 12.56 6.15
N TYR A 72 -16.77 12.88 7.14
CA TYR A 72 -16.77 12.22 8.45
C TYR A 72 -18.05 11.42 8.72
N GLY A 73 -19.07 11.53 7.87
CA GLY A 73 -20.38 10.94 8.14
C GLY A 73 -21.11 11.62 9.31
N ASP A 74 -20.72 12.86 9.65
CA ASP A 74 -21.25 13.61 10.78
C ASP A 74 -21.19 15.12 10.51
N ALA A 75 -22.34 15.73 10.32
CA ALA A 75 -22.45 17.17 10.09
C ALA A 75 -21.94 18.03 11.27
N GLN A 76 -21.93 17.49 12.50
CA GLN A 76 -21.51 18.20 13.72
C GLN A 76 -19.99 18.27 13.89
N LEU A 77 -19.22 17.67 12.98
CA LEU A 77 -17.76 17.69 12.99
C LEU A 77 -17.17 18.77 12.08
N ASP A 78 -17.97 19.74 11.67
CA ASP A 78 -17.57 20.88 10.85
C ASP A 78 -16.58 21.81 11.54
N TRP A 79 -16.63 21.92 12.86
CA TRP A 79 -15.64 22.63 13.67
C TRP A 79 -14.20 22.14 13.42
N LEU A 80 -13.99 20.85 13.10
CA LEU A 80 -12.66 20.31 12.78
C LEU A 80 -12.12 20.92 11.49
N ILE A 81 -12.98 21.04 10.47
CA ILE A 81 -12.63 21.64 9.18
C ILE A 81 -12.36 23.13 9.39
N ALA A 82 -13.26 23.81 10.11
CA ALA A 82 -13.16 25.23 10.37
C ALA A 82 -11.84 25.58 11.09
N THR A 83 -11.58 24.90 12.21
CA THR A 83 -10.39 25.13 13.04
C THR A 83 -9.10 24.82 12.28
N ALA A 84 -9.02 23.66 11.62
CA ALA A 84 -7.83 23.27 10.86
C ALA A 84 -7.57 24.19 9.64
N SER A 85 -8.62 24.80 9.09
CA SER A 85 -8.55 25.76 7.98
C SER A 85 -8.37 27.21 8.44
N GLY A 86 -8.40 27.48 9.75
CA GLY A 86 -8.27 28.83 10.30
C GLY A 86 -9.47 29.74 10.02
N ILE A 87 -10.68 29.19 9.89
CA ILE A 87 -11.91 29.95 9.70
C ILE A 87 -12.84 29.79 10.90
N ALA A 88 -13.69 30.80 11.15
CA ALA A 88 -14.71 30.69 12.17
C ALA A 88 -15.75 29.62 11.76
N GLU A 89 -16.27 28.87 12.73
CA GLU A 89 -17.26 27.80 12.49
C GLU A 89 -18.55 28.32 11.84
N SER A 90 -18.96 29.54 12.19
CA SER A 90 -20.09 30.23 11.58
C SER A 90 -19.76 30.96 10.27
N ALA A 91 -18.51 30.90 9.79
CA ALA A 91 -18.14 31.60 8.57
C ALA A 91 -18.75 30.92 7.35
N ALA A 92 -19.34 31.72 6.47
CA ALA A 92 -19.70 31.25 5.14
C ALA A 92 -18.42 30.88 4.37
N ILE A 93 -18.43 29.70 3.75
CA ILE A 93 -17.38 29.29 2.82
C ILE A 93 -17.74 29.74 1.41
N THR A 94 -16.74 30.15 0.64
CA THR A 94 -16.95 30.63 -0.73
C THR A 94 -16.35 29.67 -1.74
N ALA A 95 -17.00 29.53 -2.90
CA ALA A 95 -16.48 28.70 -3.98
C ALA A 95 -15.07 29.15 -4.38
N GLY A 96 -14.14 28.20 -4.51
CA GLY A 96 -12.72 28.45 -4.75
C GLY A 96 -11.87 28.54 -3.47
N GLN A 97 -12.47 28.70 -2.30
CA GLN A 97 -11.76 28.66 -1.02
C GLN A 97 -11.13 27.29 -0.80
N ARG A 98 -9.91 27.25 -0.25
CA ARG A 98 -9.23 26.00 0.11
C ARG A 98 -9.41 25.71 1.59
N LEU A 99 -9.84 24.51 1.92
CA LEU A 99 -10.02 23.99 3.26
C LEU A 99 -9.06 22.85 3.54
N ILE A 100 -8.69 22.69 4.80
CA ILE A 100 -7.98 21.53 5.34
C ILE A 100 -9.03 20.64 6.00
N ILE A 101 -9.15 19.41 5.49
CA ILE A 101 -10.00 18.36 6.03
C ILE A 101 -9.07 17.38 6.77
N PRO A 102 -8.96 17.44 8.10
CA PRO A 102 -8.18 16.44 8.83
C PRO A 102 -8.61 15.01 8.55
N GLU A 103 -7.66 14.08 8.45
CA GLU A 103 -7.98 12.66 8.45
C GLU A 103 -8.25 12.20 9.89
N ILE A 104 -9.45 11.68 10.10
CA ILE A 104 -9.89 11.16 11.40
C ILE A 104 -10.48 9.76 11.24
N THR A 105 -10.47 9.00 12.33
CA THR A 105 -11.32 7.84 12.53
C THR A 105 -12.36 8.19 13.58
N ARG A 106 -13.63 7.89 13.30
CA ARG A 106 -14.71 7.89 14.28
C ARG A 106 -14.77 6.52 14.92
N TYR A 107 -14.56 6.45 16.22
CA TYR A 107 -14.49 5.20 16.96
C TYR A 107 -15.60 5.15 18.01
N THR A 108 -16.49 4.17 17.91
CA THR A 108 -17.51 3.92 18.93
C THR A 108 -16.90 3.13 20.08
N VAL A 109 -16.90 3.72 21.27
CA VAL A 109 -16.40 3.09 22.50
C VAL A 109 -17.19 1.81 22.78
N VAL A 110 -16.48 0.70 22.97
CA VAL A 110 -17.06 -0.59 23.36
C VAL A 110 -16.69 -0.93 24.80
N ALA A 111 -17.36 -1.94 25.37
CA ALA A 111 -17.08 -2.39 26.73
C ALA A 111 -15.61 -2.82 26.87
N GLY A 112 -14.94 -2.32 27.91
CA GLY A 112 -13.53 -2.60 28.19
C GLY A 112 -12.54 -1.59 27.59
N ASP A 113 -12.99 -0.66 26.76
CA ASP A 113 -12.12 0.39 26.24
C ASP A 113 -11.66 1.35 27.35
N THR A 114 -10.42 1.82 27.21
CA THR A 114 -9.84 2.92 28.00
C THR A 114 -9.17 3.89 27.05
N LEU A 115 -9.09 5.19 27.37
CA LEU A 115 -8.40 6.13 26.48
C LEU A 115 -6.91 5.79 26.30
N SER A 116 -6.26 5.22 27.31
CA SER A 116 -4.89 4.72 27.22
C SER A 116 -4.79 3.50 26.30
N GLY A 117 -5.73 2.56 26.37
CA GLY A 117 -5.83 1.43 25.43
C GLY A 117 -6.08 1.88 24.00
N LEU A 118 -6.95 2.86 23.81
CA LEU A 118 -7.20 3.47 22.50
C LEU A 118 -5.98 4.25 21.99
N ALA A 119 -5.29 5.01 22.83
CA ALA A 119 -4.04 5.68 22.45
C ALA A 119 -2.93 4.67 22.12
N GLN A 120 -2.84 3.56 22.85
CA GLN A 120 -1.93 2.47 22.48
C GLN A 120 -2.29 1.87 21.12
N ARG A 121 -3.59 1.64 20.87
CA ARG A 121 -4.10 1.07 19.61
C ARG A 121 -3.88 2.00 18.41
N PHE A 122 -4.26 3.27 18.56
CA PHE A 122 -4.31 4.23 17.46
C PHE A 122 -3.05 5.07 17.35
N TYR A 123 -2.29 5.29 18.42
CA TYR A 123 -1.06 6.10 18.41
C TYR A 123 0.20 5.30 18.72
N GLY A 124 0.08 4.01 19.06
CA GLY A 124 1.21 3.16 19.43
C GLY A 124 1.76 3.46 20.81
N ASP A 125 1.13 4.37 21.56
CA ASP A 125 1.64 4.87 22.82
C ASP A 125 0.49 5.27 23.75
N ALA A 126 0.32 4.49 24.81
CA ALA A 126 -0.71 4.71 25.82
C ALA A 126 -0.62 6.10 26.47
N THR A 127 0.57 6.72 26.55
CA THR A 127 0.77 8.03 27.19
C THR A 127 0.17 9.20 26.41
N LEU A 128 -0.23 8.97 25.15
CA LEU A 128 -0.85 9.98 24.29
C LEU A 128 -2.37 10.11 24.50
N TYR A 129 -2.95 9.37 25.44
CA TYR A 129 -4.37 9.46 25.77
C TYR A 129 -4.88 10.88 26.08
N PRO A 130 -4.10 11.82 26.66
CA PRO A 130 -4.58 13.17 26.90
C PRO A 130 -4.95 13.90 25.61
N LEU A 131 -4.29 13.59 24.48
CA LEU A 131 -4.60 14.20 23.19
C LEU A 131 -5.97 13.75 22.68
N ILE A 132 -6.32 12.47 22.86
CA ILE A 132 -7.67 11.96 22.57
C ILE A 132 -8.69 12.64 23.51
N ALA A 133 -8.38 12.72 24.80
CA ALA A 133 -9.29 13.31 25.78
C ALA A 133 -9.61 14.77 25.47
N THR A 134 -8.60 15.59 25.17
CA THR A 134 -8.75 17.02 24.90
C THR A 134 -9.58 17.28 23.64
N VAL A 135 -9.26 16.62 22.52
CA VAL A 135 -10.00 16.77 21.25
C VAL A 135 -11.48 16.39 21.40
N ASN A 136 -11.77 15.42 22.26
CA ASN A 136 -13.12 14.91 22.46
C ASN A 136 -13.86 15.58 23.62
N GLY A 137 -13.25 16.54 24.32
CA GLY A 137 -13.83 17.15 25.52
C GLY A 137 -14.17 16.10 26.58
N VAL A 138 -13.24 15.19 26.87
CA VAL A 138 -13.36 14.18 27.95
C VAL A 138 -12.63 14.72 29.19
N PRO A 139 -13.34 15.23 30.21
CA PRO A 139 -12.69 15.86 31.37
C PRO A 139 -11.99 14.84 32.28
N ASN A 140 -12.59 13.65 32.41
CA ASN A 140 -12.00 12.54 33.15
C ASN A 140 -11.64 11.40 32.17
N PRO A 141 -10.36 11.23 31.84
CA PRO A 141 -9.88 10.19 30.92
C PRO A 141 -10.21 8.76 31.32
N ASN A 142 -10.51 8.52 32.60
CA ASN A 142 -10.91 7.21 33.13
C ASN A 142 -12.41 6.93 32.99
N SER A 143 -13.20 7.87 32.47
CA SER A 143 -14.65 7.77 32.36
C SER A 143 -15.10 7.99 30.91
N ILE A 144 -14.96 6.95 30.09
CA ILE A 144 -15.54 6.91 28.73
C ILE A 144 -16.72 5.94 28.70
N ASN A 145 -17.87 6.42 28.20
CA ASN A 145 -19.09 5.64 28.16
C ASN A 145 -19.16 4.80 26.88
N VAL A 146 -19.58 3.54 27.01
CA VAL A 146 -19.90 2.67 25.87
C VAL A 146 -20.91 3.38 24.96
N GLY A 147 -20.71 3.28 23.65
CA GLY A 147 -21.53 3.94 22.63
C GLY A 147 -21.13 5.38 22.32
N ARG A 148 -20.29 6.04 23.15
CA ARG A 148 -19.73 7.36 22.80
C ARG A 148 -18.86 7.22 21.55
N VAL A 149 -19.08 8.09 20.57
CA VAL A 149 -18.21 8.18 19.39
C VAL A 149 -17.08 9.16 19.69
N LEU A 150 -15.84 8.70 19.51
CA LEU A 150 -14.62 9.50 19.66
C LEU A 150 -14.05 9.85 18.29
N VAL A 151 -13.59 11.09 18.16
CA VAL A 151 -12.74 11.55 17.06
C VAL A 151 -11.30 11.21 17.40
N ILE A 152 -10.66 10.40 16.55
CA ILE A 152 -9.25 10.05 16.67
C ILE A 152 -8.55 10.50 15.39
N PHE A 153 -7.70 11.51 15.49
CA PHE A 153 -6.87 11.95 14.37
C PHE A 153 -5.97 10.82 13.89
N VAL A 154 -5.90 10.58 12.59
CA VAL A 154 -5.06 9.52 12.02
C VAL A 154 -4.04 10.11 11.07
N GLY A 155 -3.00 9.32 10.80
CA GLY A 155 -2.00 9.66 9.81
C GLY A 155 -1.24 8.42 9.40
N ARG A 156 -0.15 8.60 8.66
CA ARG A 156 0.75 7.50 8.31
C ARG A 156 1.73 7.19 9.42
N SER A 157 1.85 5.93 9.79
CA SER A 157 2.75 5.48 10.85
C SER A 157 3.25 4.06 10.66
N ASP A 158 4.08 3.64 11.62
CA ASP A 158 4.43 2.27 11.93
C ASP A 158 3.22 1.35 12.11
N GLY A 159 3.44 0.05 11.92
CA GLY A 159 2.43 -1.00 12.06
C GLY A 159 2.84 -2.27 11.33
N PHE A 160 2.22 -3.41 11.66
CA PHE A 160 2.44 -4.69 10.97
C PHE A 160 3.92 -5.13 10.91
N GLY A 161 4.70 -4.78 11.94
CA GLY A 161 6.14 -5.07 12.01
C GLY A 161 7.02 -4.16 11.15
N LEU A 162 6.45 -3.07 10.59
CA LEU A 162 7.17 -2.02 9.89
C LEU A 162 7.27 -0.77 10.76
N ARG A 163 8.48 -0.22 10.86
CA ARG A 163 8.75 1.10 11.42
C ARG A 163 9.28 2.02 10.34
N ILE A 164 8.63 3.16 10.12
CA ILE A 164 9.11 4.16 9.16
C ILE A 164 10.40 4.78 9.72
N VAL A 165 11.48 4.67 8.96
CA VAL A 165 12.79 5.26 9.32
C VAL A 165 13.20 6.40 8.40
N ASP A 166 12.61 6.45 7.20
CA ASP A 166 12.80 7.52 6.22
C ASP A 166 11.57 7.61 5.31
N ARG A 167 11.26 8.80 4.80
CA ARG A 167 10.17 9.02 3.83
C ARG A 167 10.25 10.39 3.16
N ASN A 168 9.57 10.52 2.03
CA ASN A 168 9.27 11.80 1.42
C ASN A 168 7.85 11.78 0.85
N GLU A 169 7.04 12.76 1.26
CA GLU A 169 5.67 12.95 0.80
C GLU A 169 5.53 14.26 0.00
N ASN A 170 6.60 14.98 -0.32
CA ASN A 170 6.50 16.33 -0.89
C ASN A 170 5.99 16.35 -2.33
N ASP A 171 6.23 15.28 -3.09
CA ASP A 171 5.69 15.13 -4.44
C ASP A 171 4.14 15.09 -4.41
N PRO A 172 3.43 15.66 -5.39
CA PRO A 172 1.98 15.57 -5.46
C PRO A 172 1.46 14.12 -5.57
N ARG A 173 2.24 13.21 -6.16
CA ARG A 173 1.81 11.84 -6.47
C ARG A 173 2.78 10.76 -5.97
N LEU A 174 4.08 10.89 -6.18
CA LEU A 174 5.04 9.83 -5.83
C LEU A 174 5.62 10.03 -4.43
N TRP A 175 5.17 9.25 -3.48
CA TRP A 175 5.76 9.23 -2.14
C TRP A 175 6.67 8.02 -1.98
N TYR A 176 7.68 8.15 -1.14
CA TYR A 176 8.51 7.00 -0.77
C TYR A 176 8.59 6.84 0.74
N TYR A 177 8.83 5.59 1.15
CA TYR A 177 9.06 5.17 2.52
C TYR A 177 10.23 4.20 2.57
N ARG A 178 10.98 4.22 3.68
CA ARG A 178 11.87 3.13 4.07
C ARG A 178 11.46 2.61 5.43
N PHE A 179 11.55 1.29 5.58
CA PHE A 179 11.08 0.62 6.79
C PHE A 179 12.18 -0.15 7.47
N GLN A 180 12.32 0.01 8.79
CA GLN A 180 12.97 -1.01 9.61
C GLN A 180 11.98 -2.14 9.88
N THR A 181 12.42 -3.39 9.72
CA THR A 181 11.62 -4.61 9.93
C THR A 181 12.54 -5.79 10.32
N SER A 182 12.01 -6.79 11.01
CA SER A 182 12.73 -8.05 11.27
C SER A 182 12.80 -8.98 10.05
N ALA A 183 11.99 -8.74 9.00
CA ALA A 183 11.94 -9.59 7.82
C ALA A 183 13.16 -9.41 6.90
N ILE A 184 13.73 -8.21 6.87
CA ILE A 184 14.83 -7.81 5.98
C ILE A 184 15.96 -7.21 6.83
N GLY A 185 17.20 -7.65 6.60
CA GLY A 185 18.37 -7.18 7.34
C GLY A 185 18.84 -5.75 7.04
N TRP A 186 18.08 -4.98 6.24
CA TRP A 186 18.29 -3.55 5.97
C TRP A 186 16.93 -2.83 5.94
N ASN A 187 16.92 -1.54 5.58
CA ASN A 187 15.68 -0.76 5.48
C ASN A 187 15.12 -0.77 4.04
N PRO A 188 14.26 -1.74 3.65
CA PRO A 188 13.69 -1.81 2.31
C PRO A 188 12.89 -0.55 1.98
N GLY A 189 12.96 -0.15 0.71
CA GLY A 189 12.23 0.99 0.17
C GLY A 189 10.89 0.60 -0.44
N VAL A 190 9.93 1.52 -0.41
CA VAL A 190 8.64 1.38 -1.10
C VAL A 190 8.27 2.73 -1.68
N ASN A 191 7.99 2.76 -2.98
CA ASN A 191 7.32 3.88 -3.61
C ASN A 191 5.80 3.64 -3.62
N VAL A 192 5.03 4.69 -3.34
CA VAL A 192 3.58 4.73 -3.45
C VAL A 192 3.22 5.87 -4.39
N LEU A 193 2.77 5.53 -5.58
CA LEU A 193 2.32 6.49 -6.58
C LEU A 193 0.80 6.66 -6.49
N LEU A 194 0.39 7.88 -6.23
CA LEU A 194 -0.99 8.24 -5.99
C LEU A 194 -1.67 8.75 -7.27
N PRO A 195 -3.00 8.57 -7.36
CA PRO A 195 -3.82 9.21 -8.38
C PRO A 195 -3.70 10.73 -8.35
N ASP A 196 -3.96 11.37 -9.49
CA ASP A 196 -4.14 12.82 -9.55
C ASP A 196 -5.24 13.25 -8.57
N GLY A 197 -4.97 14.33 -7.83
CA GLY A 197 -5.91 14.86 -6.85
C GLY A 197 -6.15 13.95 -5.63
N TYR A 198 -5.31 12.93 -5.36
CA TYR A 198 -5.47 12.08 -4.17
C TYR A 198 -5.67 12.91 -2.89
N ARG A 199 -4.86 13.95 -2.70
CA ARG A 199 -4.95 14.88 -1.55
C ARG A 199 -6.22 15.72 -1.51
N THR A 200 -7.02 15.78 -2.57
CA THR A 200 -8.13 16.72 -2.69
C THR A 200 -9.48 16.05 -2.94
N SER A 201 -9.48 14.82 -3.45
CA SER A 201 -10.68 14.13 -3.93
C SER A 201 -11.56 13.56 -2.81
N GLY A 202 -10.95 13.15 -1.69
CA GLY A 202 -11.63 12.38 -0.64
C GLY A 202 -12.03 10.95 -1.03
N LEU A 203 -11.58 10.45 -2.20
CA LEU A 203 -11.94 9.12 -2.69
C LEU A 203 -11.06 8.03 -2.06
N ARG A 204 -11.63 6.83 -1.99
CA ARG A 204 -10.89 5.56 -1.87
C ARG A 204 -10.59 5.00 -3.25
N TYR A 205 -9.48 4.29 -3.39
CA TYR A 205 -8.95 3.83 -4.66
C TYR A 205 -8.60 2.33 -4.64
N PRO A 206 -8.71 1.62 -5.78
CA PRO A 206 -8.06 0.34 -5.95
C PRO A 206 -6.52 0.46 -5.90
N VAL A 207 -5.84 -0.65 -5.65
CA VAL A 207 -4.37 -0.72 -5.52
C VAL A 207 -3.77 -1.73 -6.48
N LEU A 208 -2.73 -1.32 -7.19
CA LEU A 208 -1.84 -2.19 -7.96
C LEU A 208 -0.50 -2.33 -7.22
N TYR A 209 -0.15 -3.55 -6.81
CA TYR A 209 1.21 -3.87 -6.36
C TYR A 209 2.07 -4.23 -7.58
N MET A 210 3.11 -3.43 -7.85
CA MET A 210 3.95 -3.52 -9.06
C MET A 210 5.38 -3.92 -8.69
N PHE A 211 5.79 -5.10 -9.13
CA PHE A 211 7.02 -5.77 -8.73
C PHE A 211 8.12 -5.66 -9.80
N HIS A 212 9.31 -5.23 -9.39
CA HIS A 212 10.45 -4.98 -10.27
C HIS A 212 11.19 -6.27 -10.68
N GLY A 213 12.08 -6.15 -11.66
CA GLY A 213 12.92 -7.24 -12.14
C GLY A 213 14.13 -7.53 -11.23
N GLY A 214 14.94 -8.50 -11.61
CA GLY A 214 16.20 -8.74 -10.91
C GLY A 214 17.17 -7.57 -11.07
N ASN A 215 17.98 -7.33 -10.04
CA ASN A 215 18.99 -6.28 -9.92
C ASN A 215 18.44 -4.84 -9.94
N ASP A 216 17.12 -4.69 -9.85
CA ASP A 216 16.41 -3.42 -9.72
C ASP A 216 15.99 -3.18 -8.26
N ASP A 217 15.29 -2.08 -7.99
CA ASP A 217 14.66 -1.77 -6.71
C ASP A 217 13.33 -1.00 -6.85
N PHE A 218 12.75 -0.58 -5.73
CA PHE A 218 11.49 0.17 -5.62
C PHE A 218 11.40 1.44 -6.49
N ARG A 219 12.52 1.96 -7.00
CA ARG A 219 12.60 3.16 -7.86
C ARG A 219 12.48 2.83 -9.34
N GLN A 220 12.66 1.58 -9.75
CA GLN A 220 12.85 1.22 -11.15
C GLN A 220 11.73 1.69 -12.06
N PHE A 221 10.46 1.48 -11.66
CA PHE A 221 9.34 1.91 -12.49
C PHE A 221 9.21 3.44 -12.57
N ASP A 222 9.74 4.19 -11.61
CA ASP A 222 9.83 5.65 -11.72
C ASP A 222 10.78 6.05 -12.86
N PHE A 223 11.94 5.40 -12.95
CA PHE A 223 12.88 5.59 -14.08
C PHE A 223 12.29 5.17 -15.42
N LEU A 224 11.37 4.19 -15.43
CA LEU A 224 10.63 3.75 -16.61
C LEU A 224 9.39 4.63 -16.91
N GLY A 225 9.19 5.73 -16.19
CA GLY A 225 8.17 6.73 -16.50
C GLY A 225 6.76 6.36 -16.03
N ILE A 226 6.60 5.50 -15.02
CA ILE A 226 5.28 5.04 -14.54
C ILE A 226 4.36 6.18 -14.09
N ARG A 227 4.90 7.34 -13.69
CA ARG A 227 4.12 8.55 -13.39
C ARG A 227 3.25 9.01 -14.57
N ASN A 228 3.83 8.96 -15.78
CA ASN A 228 3.15 9.33 -17.01
C ASN A 228 2.19 8.22 -17.46
N LEU A 229 2.62 6.95 -17.35
CA LEU A 229 1.80 5.80 -17.74
C LEU A 229 0.50 5.68 -16.92
N THR A 230 0.51 6.21 -15.70
CA THR A 230 -0.63 6.17 -14.75
C THR A 230 -1.30 7.53 -14.56
N ALA A 231 -0.91 8.56 -15.31
CA ALA A 231 -1.53 9.88 -15.23
C ALA A 231 -3.03 9.80 -15.60
N GLY A 232 -3.87 10.48 -14.83
CA GLY A 232 -5.33 10.46 -14.96
C GLY A 232 -6.00 9.16 -14.54
N LYS A 233 -5.25 8.13 -14.12
CA LYS A 233 -5.81 6.83 -13.75
C LYS A 233 -6.19 6.80 -12.25
N PRO A 234 -7.42 6.38 -11.88
CA PRO A 234 -7.89 6.39 -10.50
C PRO A 234 -7.42 5.14 -9.74
N ILE A 235 -6.10 4.93 -9.64
CA ILE A 235 -5.49 3.76 -8.98
C ILE A 235 -4.22 4.16 -8.21
N ILE A 236 -4.02 3.58 -7.03
CA ILE A 236 -2.76 3.69 -6.30
C ILE A 236 -1.82 2.59 -6.78
N VAL A 237 -0.56 2.91 -7.05
CA VAL A 237 0.46 1.93 -7.46
C VAL A 237 1.53 1.84 -6.38
N VAL A 238 1.70 0.66 -5.80
CA VAL A 238 2.69 0.37 -4.75
C VAL A 238 3.84 -0.40 -5.38
N MET A 239 5.04 0.12 -5.27
CA MET A 239 6.27 -0.43 -5.88
C MET A 239 7.26 -0.72 -4.76
N PRO A 240 7.24 -1.93 -4.17
CA PRO A 240 8.17 -2.30 -3.12
C PRO A 240 9.48 -2.84 -3.66
N ASP A 241 10.53 -2.68 -2.86
CA ASP A 241 11.80 -3.40 -2.99
C ASP A 241 11.57 -4.89 -2.78
N GLY A 242 12.19 -5.71 -3.62
CA GLY A 242 12.14 -7.18 -3.60
C GLY A 242 13.53 -7.81 -3.59
N GLY A 243 14.60 -7.04 -3.35
CA GLY A 243 15.99 -7.47 -3.39
C GLY A 243 16.52 -7.58 -4.81
N HIS A 244 17.85 -7.64 -4.97
CA HIS A 244 18.45 -7.78 -6.31
C HIS A 244 18.11 -9.14 -6.93
N ALA A 245 17.95 -10.17 -6.12
CA ALA A 245 17.47 -11.47 -6.53
C ALA A 245 16.67 -12.11 -5.40
N GLY A 246 15.70 -11.39 -4.82
CA GLY A 246 14.90 -11.94 -3.72
C GLY A 246 13.80 -12.89 -4.17
N TRP A 247 13.48 -12.92 -5.47
CA TRP A 247 12.46 -13.77 -6.08
C TRP A 247 11.10 -13.71 -5.38
N TYR A 248 10.79 -12.58 -4.72
CA TYR A 248 9.56 -12.37 -3.97
C TYR A 248 9.27 -13.52 -2.99
N SER A 249 10.32 -14.08 -2.39
CA SER A 249 10.28 -15.33 -1.63
C SER A 249 10.95 -15.20 -0.28
N ASN A 250 10.54 -16.05 0.66
CA ASN A 250 11.35 -16.33 1.84
C ASN A 250 12.35 -17.43 1.50
N PRO A 251 13.67 -17.24 1.69
CA PRO A 251 14.65 -18.24 1.34
C PRO A 251 14.66 -19.41 2.33
N VAL A 252 15.00 -20.60 1.86
CA VAL A 252 15.32 -21.75 2.72
C VAL A 252 16.53 -21.47 3.60
N SER A 253 17.52 -20.75 3.08
CA SER A 253 18.74 -20.40 3.83
C SER A 253 19.30 -19.04 3.41
N SER A 254 19.89 -18.33 4.37
CA SER A 254 20.63 -17.08 4.16
C SER A 254 21.79 -17.02 5.15
N PHE A 255 22.96 -16.59 4.70
CA PHE A 255 24.16 -16.42 5.54
C PHE A 255 24.47 -14.95 5.85
N VAL A 256 23.60 -14.03 5.43
CA VAL A 256 23.77 -12.57 5.58
C VAL A 256 22.61 -11.92 6.33
N GLY A 257 21.87 -12.72 7.10
CA GLY A 257 20.69 -12.30 7.85
C GLY A 257 19.37 -12.40 7.07
N PRO A 258 18.27 -11.86 7.61
CA PRO A 258 16.93 -12.02 7.04
C PRO A 258 16.79 -11.40 5.64
N ARG A 259 16.15 -12.16 4.73
CA ARG A 259 15.77 -11.78 3.35
C ARG A 259 14.35 -12.29 3.03
N ASN A 260 13.46 -12.17 4.01
CA ASN A 260 12.12 -12.73 3.96
C ASN A 260 11.16 -11.80 3.20
N TRP A 261 11.34 -11.70 1.87
CA TRP A 261 10.60 -10.79 1.00
C TRP A 261 9.10 -11.10 0.96
N GLU A 262 8.72 -12.38 0.98
CA GLU A 262 7.31 -12.77 1.02
C GLU A 262 6.63 -12.33 2.31
N THR A 263 7.31 -12.47 3.45
CA THR A 263 6.81 -11.93 4.72
C THR A 263 6.68 -10.41 4.66
N PHE A 264 7.70 -9.71 4.15
CA PHE A 264 7.68 -8.25 4.02
C PHE A 264 6.50 -7.78 3.17
N HIS A 265 6.27 -8.36 1.99
CA HIS A 265 5.20 -7.92 1.10
C HIS A 265 3.79 -8.24 1.63
N ILE A 266 3.57 -9.49 2.06
CA ILE A 266 2.22 -9.99 2.30
C ILE A 266 1.78 -9.78 3.74
N ALA A 267 2.63 -10.13 4.71
CA ALA A 267 2.26 -10.05 6.12
C ALA A 267 2.45 -8.65 6.71
N GLN A 268 3.30 -7.82 6.10
CA GLN A 268 3.65 -6.51 6.63
C GLN A 268 3.18 -5.35 5.74
N LEU A 269 3.65 -5.28 4.49
CA LEU A 269 3.41 -4.13 3.64
C LEU A 269 1.97 -4.00 3.16
N LEU A 270 1.35 -5.10 2.70
CA LEU A 270 -0.03 -5.09 2.24
C LEU A 270 -1.00 -4.52 3.29
N PRO A 271 -1.06 -5.04 4.54
CA PRO A 271 -1.94 -4.47 5.55
C PRO A 271 -1.48 -3.08 6.00
N TRP A 272 -0.18 -2.77 5.91
CA TRP A 272 0.32 -1.42 6.16
C TRP A 272 -0.23 -0.41 5.14
N ILE A 273 -0.21 -0.72 3.84
CA ILE A 273 -0.78 0.15 2.80
C ILE A 273 -2.27 0.41 3.07
N GLU A 274 -3.01 -0.62 3.46
CA GLU A 274 -4.45 -0.51 3.73
C GLU A 274 -4.78 0.38 4.93
N ALA A 275 -3.96 0.32 5.97
CA ALA A 275 -4.13 1.15 7.14
C ALA A 275 -3.68 2.61 6.92
N ASN A 276 -2.83 2.87 5.92
CA ASN A 276 -2.13 4.15 5.75
C ASN A 276 -2.56 4.93 4.49
N PHE A 277 -3.32 4.30 3.59
CA PHE A 277 -3.83 4.91 2.35
C PHE A 277 -5.32 4.63 2.16
N ARG A 278 -6.02 5.56 1.49
CA ARG A 278 -7.45 5.41 1.14
C ARG A 278 -7.63 4.36 0.05
N THR A 279 -7.66 3.11 0.48
CA THR A 279 -7.74 1.93 -0.38
C THR A 279 -9.02 1.13 -0.10
N PHE A 280 -9.34 0.19 -1.00
CA PHE A 280 -10.32 -0.88 -0.76
C PHE A 280 -9.58 -2.14 -0.30
N ALA A 281 -9.71 -2.49 0.99
CA ALA A 281 -9.03 -3.62 1.63
C ALA A 281 -9.73 -4.97 1.35
N GLU A 282 -10.16 -5.21 0.11
CA GLU A 282 -10.90 -6.40 -0.30
C GLU A 282 -10.35 -6.99 -1.60
N TYR A 283 -10.77 -8.21 -1.93
CA TYR A 283 -10.34 -8.93 -3.12
C TYR A 283 -10.45 -8.09 -4.40
N ASP A 284 -11.60 -7.47 -4.62
CA ASP A 284 -11.89 -6.62 -5.79
C ASP A 284 -11.23 -5.25 -5.72
N GLY A 285 -10.56 -4.92 -4.62
CA GLY A 285 -9.78 -3.69 -4.46
C GLY A 285 -8.31 -3.81 -4.86
N ARG A 286 -7.80 -5.02 -5.12
CA ARG A 286 -6.36 -5.28 -5.25
C ARG A 286 -6.00 -6.01 -6.54
N ALA A 287 -4.93 -5.55 -7.17
CA ALA A 287 -4.23 -6.24 -8.25
C ALA A 287 -2.74 -6.39 -7.94
N VAL A 288 -2.12 -7.37 -8.59
CA VAL A 288 -0.66 -7.58 -8.56
C VAL A 288 -0.12 -7.71 -9.98
N SER A 289 0.99 -7.04 -10.27
CA SER A 289 1.67 -7.09 -11.55
C SER A 289 3.18 -7.03 -11.33
N GLY A 290 3.96 -7.42 -12.32
CA GLY A 290 5.40 -7.24 -12.25
C GLY A 290 6.12 -7.61 -13.52
N PHE A 291 7.39 -7.20 -13.56
CA PHE A 291 8.30 -7.47 -14.67
C PHE A 291 9.35 -8.51 -14.28
N SER A 292 9.65 -9.48 -15.16
CA SER A 292 10.72 -10.47 -14.95
C SER A 292 10.54 -11.27 -13.65
N MET A 293 11.52 -11.22 -12.74
CA MET A 293 11.43 -11.70 -11.35
C MET A 293 10.14 -11.27 -10.65
N GLY A 294 9.70 -10.02 -10.87
CA GLY A 294 8.43 -9.49 -10.35
C GLY A 294 7.20 -10.07 -11.01
N GLY A 295 7.26 -10.45 -12.29
CA GLY A 295 6.18 -11.15 -12.97
C GLY A 295 5.97 -12.55 -12.39
N PHE A 296 7.07 -13.25 -12.04
CA PHE A 296 6.99 -14.48 -11.23
C PHE A 296 6.37 -14.21 -9.86
N GLY A 297 6.85 -13.18 -9.15
CA GLY A 297 6.30 -12.80 -7.84
C GLY A 297 4.80 -12.52 -7.87
N ALA A 298 4.32 -11.85 -8.92
CA ALA A 298 2.91 -11.55 -9.13
C ALA A 298 2.08 -12.82 -9.34
N LEU A 299 2.53 -13.72 -10.23
CA LEU A 299 1.88 -15.01 -10.44
C LEU A 299 1.86 -15.83 -9.15
N LYS A 300 3.01 -15.98 -8.48
CA LYS A 300 3.16 -16.71 -7.22
C LYS A 300 2.19 -16.18 -6.16
N TYR A 301 2.18 -14.88 -5.89
CA TYR A 301 1.31 -14.31 -4.85
C TYR A 301 -0.17 -14.46 -5.18
N ALA A 302 -0.57 -14.29 -6.45
CA ALA A 302 -1.95 -14.52 -6.86
C ALA A 302 -2.40 -15.97 -6.67
N ALA A 303 -1.51 -16.96 -6.83
CA ALA A 303 -1.82 -18.38 -6.64
C ALA A 303 -1.80 -18.84 -5.19
N LYS A 304 -0.81 -18.38 -4.42
CA LYS A 304 -0.57 -18.78 -3.03
C LYS A 304 -1.52 -18.07 -2.08
N TYR A 305 -1.80 -16.79 -2.34
CA TYR A 305 -2.73 -15.95 -1.60
C TYR A 305 -3.98 -15.65 -2.44
N TYR A 306 -4.64 -16.72 -2.89
CA TYR A 306 -5.72 -16.69 -3.87
C TYR A 306 -6.90 -15.79 -3.49
N GLY A 307 -7.11 -15.51 -2.19
CA GLY A 307 -8.15 -14.59 -1.70
C GLY A 307 -7.77 -13.11 -1.67
N HIS A 308 -6.55 -12.72 -2.07
CA HIS A 308 -6.11 -11.31 -1.95
C HIS A 308 -6.26 -10.48 -3.21
N PHE A 309 -6.10 -11.05 -4.42
CA PHE A 309 -5.99 -10.26 -5.66
C PHE A 309 -7.01 -10.67 -6.71
N ALA A 310 -7.80 -9.71 -7.21
CA ALA A 310 -8.77 -9.87 -8.28
C ALA A 310 -8.17 -9.81 -9.70
N SER A 311 -6.97 -9.25 -9.85
CA SER A 311 -6.23 -9.22 -11.11
C SER A 311 -4.76 -9.56 -10.89
N VAL A 312 -4.20 -10.33 -11.81
CA VAL A 312 -2.77 -10.67 -11.85
C VAL A 312 -2.21 -10.45 -13.26
N SER A 313 -1.02 -9.88 -13.33
CA SER A 313 -0.32 -9.68 -14.60
C SER A 313 1.15 -10.07 -14.51
N SER A 314 1.68 -10.67 -15.57
CA SER A 314 3.09 -11.08 -15.67
C SER A 314 3.72 -10.54 -16.95
N HIS A 315 4.61 -9.56 -16.79
CA HIS A 315 5.37 -8.96 -17.89
C HIS A 315 6.75 -9.65 -17.97
N SER A 316 6.94 -10.51 -18.96
CA SER A 316 8.13 -11.36 -19.12
C SER A 316 8.54 -12.11 -17.84
N GLY A 317 7.58 -12.51 -16.99
CA GLY A 317 7.87 -13.30 -15.78
C GLY A 317 7.76 -14.81 -16.02
N PRO A 318 8.65 -15.63 -15.43
CA PRO A 318 8.55 -17.08 -15.55
C PRO A 318 7.34 -17.61 -14.77
N ALA A 319 6.65 -18.60 -15.36
CA ALA A 319 5.42 -19.15 -14.79
C ALA A 319 5.55 -20.63 -14.38
N SER A 320 6.68 -21.28 -14.65
CA SER A 320 6.88 -22.72 -14.38
C SER A 320 8.21 -22.98 -13.69
N LEU A 321 8.17 -23.52 -12.47
CA LEU A 321 9.36 -23.80 -11.66
C LEU A 321 9.98 -25.18 -11.96
N ARG A 322 9.20 -26.14 -12.47
CA ARG A 322 9.67 -27.53 -12.69
C ARG A 322 10.07 -27.83 -14.13
N ARG A 323 9.71 -26.95 -15.06
CA ARG A 323 10.04 -27.10 -16.47
C ARG A 323 11.56 -27.14 -16.68
N ASP A 324 11.98 -27.89 -17.71
CA ASP A 324 13.38 -27.95 -18.18
C ASP A 324 14.37 -28.27 -17.04
N PHE A 325 14.07 -29.34 -16.29
CA PHE A 325 14.81 -29.77 -15.09
C PHE A 325 14.87 -28.70 -13.99
N GLY A 326 13.79 -27.91 -13.87
CA GLY A 326 13.63 -26.80 -12.95
C GLY A 326 14.70 -25.72 -13.07
N LEU A 327 15.02 -25.34 -14.32
CA LEU A 327 15.96 -24.29 -14.63
C LEU A 327 15.65 -22.97 -13.90
N VAL A 328 14.37 -22.62 -13.72
CA VAL A 328 13.98 -21.41 -12.97
C VAL A 328 14.33 -21.53 -11.48
N VAL A 329 14.21 -22.72 -10.88
CA VAL A 329 14.64 -22.95 -9.48
C VAL A 329 16.16 -22.83 -9.35
N HIS A 330 16.91 -23.40 -10.30
CA HIS A 330 18.36 -23.23 -10.36
C HIS A 330 18.75 -21.77 -10.53
N TRP A 331 18.10 -21.06 -11.45
CA TRP A 331 18.34 -19.65 -11.70
C TRP A 331 18.07 -18.81 -10.45
N ALA A 332 16.95 -19.06 -9.76
CA ALA A 332 16.62 -18.39 -8.51
C ALA A 332 17.67 -18.66 -7.43
N ASN A 333 18.05 -19.92 -7.21
CA ASN A 333 19.05 -20.27 -6.22
C ASN A 333 20.43 -19.64 -6.51
N ILE A 334 20.91 -19.71 -7.76
CA ILE A 334 22.23 -19.19 -8.13
C ILE A 334 22.29 -17.67 -8.00
N THR A 335 21.30 -16.96 -8.55
CA THR A 335 21.27 -15.49 -8.50
C THR A 335 21.13 -14.99 -7.07
N SER A 336 20.25 -15.60 -6.28
CA SER A 336 20.05 -15.21 -4.87
C SER A 336 21.28 -15.52 -4.02
N ALA A 337 21.93 -16.67 -4.24
CA ALA A 337 23.16 -17.03 -3.53
C ALA A 337 24.25 -15.96 -3.70
N VAL A 338 24.40 -15.45 -4.93
CA VAL A 338 25.42 -14.44 -5.27
C VAL A 338 25.05 -13.04 -4.78
N LEU A 339 23.80 -12.63 -5.00
CA LEU A 339 23.42 -11.21 -4.84
C LEU A 339 22.83 -10.88 -3.47
N ASP A 340 22.06 -11.79 -2.85
CA ASP A 340 21.23 -11.44 -1.69
C ASP A 340 21.43 -12.34 -0.45
N LEU A 341 21.90 -13.59 -0.62
CA LEU A 341 21.88 -14.64 0.42
C LEU A 341 23.27 -15.10 0.90
N GLY A 342 24.36 -14.63 0.27
CA GLY A 342 25.73 -14.96 0.65
C GLY A 342 26.06 -16.47 0.58
N GLY A 343 25.58 -17.15 -0.45
CA GLY A 343 25.68 -18.61 -0.62
C GLY A 343 24.43 -19.39 -0.18
N GLY A 344 23.45 -18.73 0.43
CA GLY A 344 22.15 -19.31 0.75
C GLY A 344 21.28 -19.54 -0.49
N THR A 345 20.10 -20.15 -0.32
CA THR A 345 19.23 -20.57 -1.42
C THR A 345 17.77 -20.26 -1.16
N VAL A 346 17.03 -19.94 -2.23
CA VAL A 346 15.58 -19.67 -2.16
C VAL A 346 14.81 -20.96 -1.91
N TYR A 347 15.14 -22.01 -2.67
CA TYR A 347 14.41 -23.29 -2.67
C TYR A 347 15.22 -24.46 -2.12
N GLY A 348 16.44 -24.25 -1.61
CA GLY A 348 17.32 -25.34 -1.12
C GLY A 348 18.25 -25.92 -2.18
N ALA A 349 19.39 -26.47 -1.76
CA ALA A 349 20.34 -27.21 -2.60
C ALA A 349 21.16 -28.20 -1.73
N PRO A 350 21.63 -29.36 -2.28
CA PRO A 350 21.43 -29.84 -3.65
C PRO A 350 20.01 -30.36 -3.91
N ASN A 351 19.28 -30.75 -2.86
CA ASN A 351 17.88 -31.14 -2.94
C ASN A 351 16.99 -29.94 -2.65
N TRP A 352 16.01 -29.67 -3.52
CA TRP A 352 15.05 -28.59 -3.29
C TRP A 352 14.02 -28.97 -2.24
N ASP A 353 13.58 -27.98 -1.47
CA ASP A 353 12.34 -28.01 -0.70
C ASP A 353 11.15 -28.14 -1.66
N GLN A 354 10.73 -29.38 -1.90
CA GLN A 354 9.68 -29.72 -2.85
C GLN A 354 8.35 -29.07 -2.49
N ALA A 355 8.04 -28.96 -1.19
CA ALA A 355 6.82 -28.34 -0.72
C ALA A 355 6.80 -26.84 -1.06
N ARG A 356 7.94 -26.15 -0.89
CA ARG A 356 8.08 -24.74 -1.27
C ARG A 356 8.00 -24.54 -2.77
N VAL A 357 8.69 -25.37 -3.55
CA VAL A 357 8.61 -25.31 -5.03
C VAL A 357 7.16 -25.49 -5.48
N THR A 358 6.43 -26.49 -4.98
CA THR A 358 5.01 -26.69 -5.33
C THR A 358 4.11 -25.55 -4.85
N ALA A 359 4.36 -25.00 -3.66
CA ALA A 359 3.57 -23.88 -3.15
C ALA A 359 3.76 -22.59 -3.97
N ASP A 360 4.95 -22.40 -4.54
CA ASP A 360 5.34 -21.19 -5.25
C ASP A 360 5.22 -21.32 -6.78
N ASN A 361 4.89 -22.50 -7.32
CA ASN A 361 4.84 -22.77 -8.75
C ASN A 361 3.45 -22.44 -9.37
N PRO A 362 3.33 -21.40 -10.22
CA PRO A 362 2.05 -21.02 -10.84
C PRO A 362 1.35 -22.16 -11.60
N VAL A 363 2.08 -22.96 -12.39
CA VAL A 363 1.50 -24.05 -13.20
C VAL A 363 0.96 -25.22 -12.37
N GLU A 364 1.34 -25.34 -11.10
CA GLU A 364 0.79 -26.34 -10.18
C GLU A 364 -0.42 -25.83 -9.39
N ARG A 365 -0.77 -24.54 -9.56
CA ARG A 365 -1.84 -23.86 -8.81
C ARG A 365 -2.88 -23.23 -9.71
N ILE A 366 -3.15 -23.82 -10.87
CA ILE A 366 -4.06 -23.30 -11.90
C ILE A 366 -5.43 -22.93 -11.35
N GLU A 367 -6.01 -23.78 -10.51
CA GLU A 367 -7.32 -23.56 -9.91
C GLU A 367 -7.40 -22.30 -9.02
N SER A 368 -6.27 -21.90 -8.41
CA SER A 368 -6.20 -20.66 -7.63
C SER A 368 -6.43 -19.41 -8.47
N TYR A 369 -6.35 -19.48 -9.80
CA TYR A 369 -6.53 -18.33 -10.71
C TYR A 369 -7.98 -18.12 -11.16
N ARG A 370 -8.93 -18.96 -10.74
CA ARG A 370 -10.36 -18.73 -11.04
C ARG A 370 -10.82 -17.36 -10.52
N ASN A 371 -11.76 -16.75 -11.24
CA ASN A 371 -12.38 -15.46 -10.90
C ASN A 371 -11.39 -14.28 -10.82
N LYS A 372 -10.24 -14.40 -11.50
CA LYS A 372 -9.25 -13.33 -11.67
C LYS A 372 -9.22 -12.85 -13.10
N ARG A 373 -8.91 -11.57 -13.29
CA ARG A 373 -8.34 -11.13 -14.56
C ARG A 373 -6.87 -11.58 -14.62
N ILE A 374 -6.47 -12.17 -15.74
CA ILE A 374 -5.10 -12.67 -15.96
C ILE A 374 -4.56 -12.03 -17.24
N PHE A 375 -3.41 -11.36 -17.15
CA PHE A 375 -2.72 -10.78 -18.30
C PHE A 375 -1.28 -11.27 -18.37
N LEU A 376 -0.89 -11.84 -19.50
CA LEU A 376 0.44 -12.38 -19.74
C LEU A 376 1.06 -11.67 -20.93
N VAL A 377 2.32 -11.25 -20.82
CA VAL A 377 3.08 -10.78 -21.97
C VAL A 377 4.50 -11.31 -21.91
N ALA A 378 5.02 -11.75 -23.05
CA ALA A 378 6.39 -12.17 -23.24
C ALA A 378 6.90 -11.74 -24.63
N GLY A 379 8.20 -11.55 -24.73
CA GLY A 379 8.95 -11.34 -25.97
C GLY A 379 9.10 -12.61 -26.78
N THR A 380 9.23 -12.47 -28.11
CA THR A 380 9.43 -13.60 -29.04
C THR A 380 10.83 -13.67 -29.63
N SER A 381 11.67 -12.65 -29.41
CA SER A 381 12.93 -12.49 -30.14
C SER A 381 14.02 -11.94 -29.20
N PRO A 382 14.61 -12.80 -28.35
CA PRO A 382 15.71 -12.36 -27.51
C PRO A 382 16.89 -11.88 -28.33
N ASP A 383 17.72 -11.01 -27.74
CA ASP A 383 18.98 -10.60 -28.34
C ASP A 383 19.91 -11.82 -28.48
N PRO A 384 20.25 -12.24 -29.72
CA PRO A 384 21.08 -13.42 -29.95
C PRO A 384 22.53 -13.23 -29.50
N LEU A 385 22.97 -11.99 -29.25
CA LEU A 385 24.31 -11.65 -28.77
C LEU A 385 24.39 -11.60 -27.23
N ASN A 386 23.24 -11.50 -26.54
CA ASN A 386 23.16 -11.56 -25.09
C ASN A 386 22.62 -12.92 -24.65
N TRP A 387 23.53 -13.84 -24.31
CA TRP A 387 23.18 -15.19 -23.88
C TRP A 387 22.21 -15.23 -22.69
N PHE A 388 22.34 -14.30 -21.73
CA PHE A 388 21.44 -14.21 -20.58
C PHE A 388 20.01 -13.80 -21.01
N ASP A 389 19.88 -12.87 -21.96
CA ASP A 389 18.59 -12.47 -22.53
C ASP A 389 17.96 -13.61 -23.34
N SER A 390 18.78 -14.31 -24.14
CA SER A 390 18.39 -15.48 -24.92
C SER A 390 17.87 -16.64 -24.09
N VAL A 391 18.57 -17.02 -23.02
CA VAL A 391 18.13 -18.11 -22.14
C VAL A 391 16.93 -17.69 -21.30
N ASN A 392 16.94 -16.46 -20.74
CA ASN A 392 15.85 -15.98 -19.91
C ASN A 392 14.54 -15.87 -20.69
N GLU A 393 14.53 -15.18 -21.83
CA GLU A 393 13.27 -14.94 -22.55
C GLU A 393 12.74 -16.22 -23.19
N THR A 394 13.61 -17.10 -23.71
CA THR A 394 13.18 -18.40 -24.24
C THR A 394 12.49 -19.24 -23.17
N GLN A 395 13.03 -19.25 -21.96
CA GLN A 395 12.50 -20.02 -20.83
C GLN A 395 11.25 -19.39 -20.23
N VAL A 396 11.21 -18.06 -20.10
CA VAL A 396 10.03 -17.29 -19.72
C VAL A 396 8.89 -17.55 -20.69
N LEU A 397 9.13 -17.42 -21.99
CA LEU A 397 8.12 -17.63 -23.03
C LEU A 397 7.60 -19.07 -23.01
N ALA A 398 8.49 -20.06 -22.92
CA ALA A 398 8.09 -21.47 -22.84
C ALA A 398 7.27 -21.77 -21.57
N GLY A 399 7.66 -21.22 -20.42
CA GLY A 399 6.91 -21.33 -19.17
C GLY A 399 5.54 -20.64 -19.22
N GLN A 400 5.45 -19.44 -19.81
CA GLN A 400 4.16 -18.74 -19.99
C GLN A 400 3.25 -19.48 -20.97
N ARG A 401 3.80 -20.09 -22.04
CA ARG A 401 3.04 -20.94 -22.95
C ARG A 401 2.47 -22.17 -22.25
N GLU A 402 3.25 -22.85 -21.39
CA GLU A 402 2.76 -23.94 -20.55
C GLU A 402 1.63 -23.48 -19.63
N PHE A 403 1.83 -22.37 -18.92
CA PHE A 403 0.83 -21.82 -18.00
C PHE A 403 -0.47 -21.44 -18.72
N ARG A 404 -0.37 -20.79 -19.87
CA ARG A 404 -1.51 -20.43 -20.72
C ARG A 404 -2.29 -21.67 -21.18
N GLU A 405 -1.58 -22.72 -21.59
CA GLU A 405 -2.22 -23.97 -22.00
C GLU A 405 -3.03 -24.57 -20.86
N ARG A 406 -2.44 -24.66 -19.67
CA ARG A 406 -3.16 -25.19 -18.49
C ARG A 406 -4.35 -24.34 -18.07
N LEU A 407 -4.25 -23.00 -18.17
CA LEU A 407 -5.39 -22.11 -17.95
C LEU A 407 -6.52 -22.39 -18.95
N ARG A 408 -6.17 -22.60 -20.23
CA ARG A 408 -7.13 -22.95 -21.29
C ARG A 408 -7.80 -24.30 -21.01
N GLU A 409 -7.04 -25.32 -20.65
CA GLU A 409 -7.55 -26.65 -20.28
C GLU A 409 -8.49 -26.59 -19.07
N ALA A 410 -8.21 -25.72 -18.09
CA ALA A 410 -9.05 -25.51 -16.91
C ALA A 410 -10.26 -24.58 -17.15
N GLY A 411 -10.43 -24.06 -18.36
CA GLY A 411 -11.51 -23.13 -18.73
C GLY A 411 -11.41 -21.76 -18.05
N ILE A 412 -10.19 -21.32 -17.71
CA ILE A 412 -9.96 -20.04 -17.02
C ILE A 412 -9.65 -18.94 -18.06
N PRO A 413 -10.50 -17.89 -18.16
CA PRO A 413 -10.28 -16.79 -19.08
C PRO A 413 -8.97 -16.05 -18.78
N HIS A 414 -8.22 -15.72 -19.83
CA HIS A 414 -6.97 -14.99 -19.72
C HIS A 414 -6.69 -14.22 -21.01
N GLU A 415 -5.90 -13.16 -20.89
CA GLU A 415 -5.34 -12.41 -22.00
C GLU A 415 -3.83 -12.69 -22.08
N SER A 416 -3.32 -12.97 -23.28
CA SER A 416 -1.89 -13.22 -23.47
C SER A 416 -1.36 -12.59 -24.75
N HIS A 417 -0.16 -12.02 -24.68
CA HIS A 417 0.51 -11.38 -25.80
C HIS A 417 1.92 -11.92 -25.97
N GLU A 418 2.28 -12.26 -27.21
CA GLU A 418 3.63 -12.58 -27.60
C GLU A 418 4.08 -11.52 -28.60
N VAL A 419 5.06 -10.71 -28.23
CA VAL A 419 5.41 -9.47 -28.91
C VAL A 419 6.88 -9.47 -29.36
N PRO A 420 7.23 -8.90 -30.53
CA PRO A 420 8.61 -8.83 -30.97
C PRO A 420 9.54 -8.17 -29.95
N GLY A 421 10.81 -8.60 -29.94
CA GLY A 421 11.87 -8.11 -29.04
C GLY A 421 12.18 -9.04 -27.86
N GLY A 422 13.22 -8.68 -27.11
CA GLY A 422 13.78 -9.47 -26.00
C GLY A 422 13.14 -9.20 -24.64
N HIS A 423 13.90 -9.35 -23.56
CA HIS A 423 13.42 -9.20 -22.18
C HIS A 423 13.35 -7.74 -21.74
N VAL A 424 12.36 -7.00 -22.25
CA VAL A 424 12.19 -5.57 -21.98
C VAL A 424 10.81 -5.25 -21.40
N PHE A 425 10.74 -4.23 -20.54
CA PHE A 425 9.48 -3.67 -20.09
C PHE A 425 8.80 -2.93 -21.26
N ARG A 426 7.54 -3.23 -21.51
CA ARG A 426 6.78 -2.73 -22.68
C ARG A 426 5.68 -1.79 -22.23
N SER A 427 5.94 -0.49 -22.36
CA SER A 427 5.03 0.55 -21.85
C SER A 427 3.64 0.52 -22.48
N ASP A 428 3.54 0.17 -23.76
CA ASP A 428 2.27 0.01 -24.48
C ASP A 428 1.45 -1.16 -23.94
N MET A 429 2.09 -2.30 -23.67
CA MET A 429 1.46 -3.46 -23.06
C MET A 429 1.10 -3.19 -21.59
N PHE A 430 1.92 -2.44 -20.86
CA PHE A 430 1.58 -2.00 -19.52
C PHE A 430 0.35 -1.09 -19.48
N ILE A 431 0.22 -0.14 -20.42
CA ILE A 431 -0.98 0.73 -20.49
C ILE A 431 -2.23 -0.13 -20.73
N ARG A 432 -2.18 -1.06 -21.69
CA ARG A 432 -3.28 -1.98 -21.96
C ARG A 432 -3.63 -2.84 -20.74
N ASP A 433 -2.62 -3.33 -20.04
CA ASP A 433 -2.80 -4.09 -18.82
C ASP A 433 -3.45 -3.26 -17.72
N LEU A 434 -2.95 -2.04 -17.50
CA LEU A 434 -3.45 -1.09 -16.51
C LEU A 434 -4.93 -0.75 -16.74
N ASP A 435 -5.33 -0.55 -17.99
CA ASP A 435 -6.73 -0.30 -18.35
C ASP A 435 -7.62 -1.51 -18.01
N GLY A 436 -7.15 -2.72 -18.31
CA GLY A 436 -7.85 -3.94 -17.93
C GLY A 436 -7.91 -4.16 -16.40
N ILE A 437 -6.84 -3.82 -15.67
CA ILE A 437 -6.82 -3.83 -14.20
C ILE A 437 -7.90 -2.89 -13.65
N ILE A 438 -7.91 -1.63 -14.09
CA ILE A 438 -8.87 -0.62 -13.61
C ILE A 438 -10.31 -1.02 -13.95
N ALA A 439 -10.55 -1.64 -15.11
CA ALA A 439 -11.86 -2.15 -15.49
C ALA A 439 -12.33 -3.34 -14.63
N ARG A 440 -11.40 -4.16 -14.10
CA ARG A 440 -11.73 -5.32 -13.25
C ARG A 440 -11.97 -4.92 -11.79
N LEU A 441 -11.22 -3.95 -11.27
CA LEU A 441 -11.26 -3.61 -9.86
C LEU A 441 -12.44 -2.71 -9.50
N ARG A 442 -12.75 -2.65 -8.19
CA ARG A 442 -13.72 -1.71 -7.63
C ARG A 442 -13.35 -0.27 -8.02
N PRO A 443 -14.27 0.49 -8.63
CA PRO A 443 -14.00 1.88 -9.00
C PRO A 443 -13.77 2.78 -7.78
N ALA A 444 -12.91 3.78 -7.96
CA ALA A 444 -12.68 4.79 -6.94
C ALA A 444 -13.99 5.51 -6.57
N SER A 445 -14.27 5.63 -5.28
CA SER A 445 -15.54 6.18 -4.76
C SER A 445 -15.36 6.76 -3.36
N SER A 446 -16.30 7.62 -2.94
CA SER A 446 -16.33 8.16 -1.58
C SER A 446 -16.75 7.09 -0.56
N ALA A 447 -16.35 7.25 0.70
CA ALA A 447 -16.62 6.26 1.76
C ALA A 447 -18.12 6.04 2.08
N ALA A 448 -19.03 6.88 1.55
CA ALA A 448 -20.46 6.87 1.86
C ALA A 448 -21.29 5.82 1.09
N SER A 449 -20.69 4.99 0.23
CA SER A 449 -21.42 4.01 -0.60
C SER A 449 -21.43 2.57 -0.05
N GLY A 450 -21.01 2.34 1.20
CA GLY A 450 -20.67 0.99 1.67
C GLY A 450 -21.32 0.50 2.97
N SER A 451 -22.36 1.13 3.53
CA SER A 451 -23.11 0.52 4.64
C SER A 451 -24.39 -0.15 4.13
N ALA A 452 -24.25 -1.38 3.66
CA ALA A 452 -25.37 -2.30 3.57
C ALA A 452 -24.87 -3.74 3.82
N ALA A 453 -25.46 -4.37 4.83
CA ALA A 453 -25.36 -5.77 5.22
C ALA A 453 -24.05 -6.21 5.90
N ASP A 454 -23.97 -6.02 7.22
CA ASP A 454 -23.49 -7.12 8.07
C ASP A 454 -24.57 -8.22 8.01
N PRO A 455 -24.23 -9.48 7.65
CA PRO A 455 -25.15 -10.58 7.85
C PRO A 455 -25.24 -10.88 9.34
N ASP A 456 -26.48 -10.86 9.83
CA ASP A 456 -26.90 -11.26 11.16
C ASP A 456 -26.25 -12.60 11.57
N PRO A 457 -25.38 -12.65 12.59
CA PRO A 457 -24.77 -13.89 13.04
C PRO A 457 -25.64 -14.52 14.12
N ASP A 458 -26.89 -14.85 13.81
CA ASP A 458 -27.72 -15.65 14.72
C ASP A 458 -28.85 -16.39 13.96
N VAL A 459 -28.47 -17.45 13.24
CA VAL A 459 -29.39 -18.56 12.97
C VAL A 459 -28.64 -19.89 13.01
N ALA A 460 -28.74 -20.58 14.14
CA ALA A 460 -29.13 -21.99 14.29
C ALA A 460 -28.77 -22.48 15.72
N PRO A 461 -29.47 -23.47 16.32
CA PRO A 461 -30.30 -24.48 15.65
C PRO A 461 -31.67 -24.76 16.32
N ASP A 462 -32.56 -25.43 15.57
CA ASP A 462 -33.45 -26.49 16.07
C ASP A 462 -33.53 -27.58 14.99
#